data_AF-A0A5N3XGY2-F1
#
_entry.id   AF-A0A5N3XGY2-F1
#
_cell.length_a   1.000
_cell.length_b   1.000
_cell.length_c   1.000
_cell.angle_alpha   90.00
_cell.angle_beta   90.00
_cell.angle_gamma   90.00
#
_symmetry.space_group_name_H-M   'P 1'
#
loop_
_entity.id
_entity.type
_entity.pdbx_description
1 polymer ?
#
loop_
_entity_poly.entity_id
_entity_poly.type
_entity_poly.pdbx_seq_one_letter_code
_entity_poly.pdbx_strand_id
1 'polypeptide(L)'
;MPCFQQPKHFQSLVLLHWPLSYLGIFWILQPLAIYLLFTSWWPLPALYFAWLLLDWKTPEQGGRRSAWVRNWCAWTHIRDYFPISILKTKDLSPEHNYLMGVHPHGILTFGAFCNFCTEATGFSKIFPGITPHLATLSWFFKIPFIRDYLMAKGVCSVSQPAIDYLLSHGTGNLVGIVIGGVGEALQSAPNTTTLILQKRKGFVRMALQHGAHLVPTYTFGETEVYDQVVFHKDSYMYKFQSYFRQVVGFYFCIFYGRGFRQGSIGLLPYPLPIVTVVGEPLPLPKIEKPSQEMVDKYHALYMKALTKLFDQHKTQYGCPETQKLLFL
;
A
#
# COMPACT_ATOMS: atom_id res chain seq x y z
N MET A 1 -2.85 28.83 -5.52
CA MET A 1 -2.29 27.51 -5.87
C MET A 1 -0.78 27.63 -5.96
N PRO A 2 0.01 26.72 -5.37
CA PRO A 2 1.45 26.69 -5.58
C PRO A 2 1.75 26.53 -7.07
N CYS A 3 2.66 27.35 -7.61
CA CYS A 3 3.09 27.25 -9.00
C CYS A 3 4.13 26.13 -9.11
N PHE A 4 3.69 24.91 -9.40
CA PHE A 4 4.60 23.78 -9.62
C PHE A 4 5.20 23.83 -11.03
N GLN A 5 6.49 23.52 -11.16
CA GLN A 5 7.13 23.34 -12.46
C GLN A 5 6.45 22.21 -13.24
N GLN A 6 6.29 22.39 -14.55
CA GLN A 6 5.67 21.38 -15.40
C GLN A 6 6.54 20.10 -15.41
N PRO A 7 5.93 18.91 -15.22
CA PRO A 7 6.63 17.67 -15.44
C PRO A 7 6.90 17.53 -16.95
N LYS A 8 8.10 17.06 -17.31
CA LYS A 8 8.37 16.65 -18.70
C LYS A 8 7.33 15.58 -19.08
N HIS A 9 6.86 15.56 -20.34
CA HIS A 9 5.86 14.58 -20.80
C HIS A 9 6.20 13.13 -20.42
N PHE A 10 7.48 12.78 -20.48
CA PHE A 10 8.00 11.49 -20.03
C PHE A 10 7.71 11.20 -18.55
N GLN A 11 7.94 12.17 -17.65
CA GLN A 11 7.68 12.01 -16.22
C GLN A 11 6.18 11.82 -15.95
N SER A 12 5.31 12.54 -16.67
CA SER A 12 3.85 12.35 -16.59
C SER A 12 3.43 10.95 -17.03
N LEU A 13 4.00 10.42 -18.11
CA LEU A 13 3.75 9.04 -18.56
C LEU A 13 4.22 8.02 -17.53
N VAL A 14 5.37 8.25 -16.89
CA VAL A 14 5.89 7.36 -15.84
C VAL A 14 5.02 7.39 -14.57
N LEU A 15 4.43 8.53 -14.20
CA LEU A 15 3.48 8.59 -13.08
C LEU A 15 2.19 7.85 -13.40
N LEU A 16 1.72 8.00 -14.64
CA LEU A 16 0.52 7.31 -15.11
C LEU A 16 0.78 5.85 -15.48
N HIS A 17 2.03 5.39 -15.55
CA HIS A 17 2.38 4.00 -15.85
C HIS A 17 1.60 3.04 -14.97
N TRP A 18 1.48 3.32 -13.67
CA TRP A 18 0.79 2.43 -12.76
C TRP A 18 -0.71 2.30 -13.07
N PRO A 19 -1.54 3.37 -13.08
CA PRO A 19 -2.95 3.26 -13.45
C PRO A 19 -3.14 2.80 -14.91
N LEU A 20 -2.31 3.25 -15.85
CA LEU A 20 -2.38 2.83 -17.26
C LEU A 20 -2.05 1.35 -17.43
N SER A 21 -1.13 0.79 -16.64
CA SER A 21 -0.81 -0.64 -16.71
C SER A 21 -2.01 -1.51 -16.31
N TYR A 22 -2.77 -1.11 -15.28
CA TYR A 22 -4.00 -1.82 -14.93
C TYR A 22 -5.09 -1.68 -15.99
N LEU A 23 -5.26 -0.49 -16.56
CA LEU A 23 -6.20 -0.29 -17.67
C LEU A 23 -5.80 -1.11 -18.90
N GLY A 24 -4.52 -1.15 -19.25
CA GLY A 24 -4.01 -1.97 -20.36
C GLY A 24 -4.18 -3.47 -20.09
N ILE A 25 -3.91 -3.93 -18.87
CA ILE A 25 -4.14 -5.33 -18.50
C ILE A 25 -5.64 -5.68 -18.63
N PHE A 26 -6.51 -4.85 -18.08
CA PHE A 26 -7.94 -5.14 -18.00
C PHE A 26 -8.66 -5.00 -19.34
N TRP A 27 -8.37 -3.93 -20.09
CA TRP A 27 -9.09 -3.61 -21.33
C TRP A 27 -8.41 -4.10 -22.60
N ILE A 28 -7.13 -4.49 -22.54
CA ILE A 28 -6.37 -4.94 -23.72
C ILE A 28 -5.92 -6.38 -23.53
N LEU A 29 -5.07 -6.67 -22.53
CA LEU A 29 -4.44 -7.99 -22.42
C LEU A 29 -5.43 -9.10 -22.10
N GLN A 30 -6.39 -8.86 -21.20
CA GLN A 30 -7.40 -9.86 -20.86
C GLN A 30 -8.34 -10.18 -22.03
N PRO A 31 -8.99 -9.20 -22.69
CA PRO A 31 -9.80 -9.46 -23.88
C PRO A 31 -9.00 -10.11 -25.01
N LEU A 32 -7.75 -9.68 -25.21
CA LEU A 32 -6.87 -10.28 -26.20
C LEU A 32 -6.58 -11.76 -25.88
N ALA A 33 -6.25 -12.10 -24.63
CA ALA A 33 -6.01 -13.48 -24.23
C ALA A 33 -7.26 -14.36 -24.44
N ILE A 34 -8.45 -13.84 -24.14
CA ILE A 34 -9.72 -14.53 -24.39
C ILE A 34 -9.97 -14.68 -25.88
N TYR A 35 -9.78 -13.63 -26.68
CA TYR A 35 -9.93 -13.68 -28.14
C TYR A 35 -8.99 -14.71 -28.77
N LEU A 36 -7.72 -14.73 -28.36
CA LEU A 36 -6.72 -15.65 -28.90
C LEU A 36 -7.08 -17.13 -28.67
N LEU A 37 -7.84 -17.48 -27.61
CA LEU A 37 -8.34 -18.84 -27.39
C LEU A 37 -9.24 -19.34 -28.54
N PHE A 38 -9.81 -18.44 -29.34
CA PHE A 38 -10.68 -18.77 -30.47
C PHE A 38 -9.95 -18.62 -31.83
N THR A 39 -8.62 -18.56 -31.82
CA THR A 39 -7.78 -18.43 -33.03
C THR A 39 -6.74 -19.55 -33.09
N SER A 40 -5.96 -19.64 -34.18
CA SER A 40 -4.83 -20.57 -34.28
C SER A 40 -3.74 -20.35 -33.22
N TRP A 41 -3.77 -19.20 -32.52
CA TRP A 41 -2.85 -18.87 -31.42
C TRP A 41 -3.34 -19.34 -30.05
N TRP A 42 -4.46 -20.08 -29.97
CA TRP A 42 -5.04 -20.58 -28.71
C TRP A 42 -4.05 -21.33 -27.79
N PRO A 43 -2.98 -22.02 -28.26
CA PRO A 43 -2.07 -22.70 -27.34
C PRO A 43 -1.39 -21.73 -26.37
N LEU A 44 -1.14 -20.48 -26.75
CA LEU A 44 -0.48 -19.49 -25.88
C LEU A 44 -1.32 -19.15 -24.63
N PRO A 45 -2.55 -18.62 -24.74
CA PRO A 45 -3.39 -18.37 -23.57
C PRO A 45 -3.77 -19.67 -22.84
N ALA A 46 -3.97 -20.79 -23.56
CA ALA A 46 -4.32 -22.06 -22.92
C ALA A 46 -3.21 -22.56 -21.99
N LEU A 47 -1.95 -22.52 -22.43
CA LEU A 47 -0.80 -22.87 -21.58
C LEU A 47 -0.67 -21.93 -20.37
N TYR A 48 -0.88 -20.64 -20.57
CA TYR A 48 -0.87 -19.67 -19.47
C TYR A 48 -2.00 -19.94 -18.45
N PHE A 49 -3.23 -20.19 -18.89
CA PHE A 49 -4.35 -20.50 -18.00
C PHE A 49 -4.18 -21.86 -17.31
N ALA A 50 -3.65 -22.87 -18.01
CA ALA A 50 -3.31 -24.15 -17.39
C ALA A 50 -2.26 -23.97 -16.29
N TRP A 51 -1.19 -23.19 -16.56
CA TRP A 51 -0.21 -22.83 -15.55
C TRP A 51 -0.83 -22.03 -14.39
N LEU A 52 -1.78 -21.13 -14.66
CA LEU A 52 -2.47 -20.33 -13.65
C LEU A 52 -3.21 -21.20 -12.62
N LEU A 53 -3.80 -22.32 -13.08
CA LEU A 53 -4.49 -23.30 -12.24
C LEU A 53 -3.49 -24.07 -11.36
N LEU A 54 -2.33 -24.44 -11.90
CA LEU A 54 -1.26 -25.10 -11.15
C LEU A 54 -0.64 -24.16 -10.11
N ASP A 55 -0.44 -22.89 -10.47
CA ASP A 55 0.15 -21.82 -9.65
C ASP A 55 -0.91 -21.11 -8.77
N TRP A 56 -2.12 -21.67 -8.60
CA TRP A 56 -3.25 -20.96 -7.98
C TRP A 56 -2.98 -20.49 -6.54
N LYS A 57 -2.23 -21.27 -5.77
CA LYS A 57 -1.93 -20.97 -4.35
C LYS A 57 -0.74 -20.03 -4.14
N THR A 58 0.06 -19.77 -5.16
CA THR A 58 1.27 -18.96 -5.06
C THR A 58 1.07 -17.56 -4.44
N PRO A 59 -0.01 -16.82 -4.73
CA PRO A 59 -0.30 -15.55 -4.05
C PRO A 59 -0.46 -15.65 -2.53
N GLU A 60 -0.84 -16.81 -2.00
CA GLU A 60 -0.98 -17.08 -0.56
C GLU A 60 0.27 -17.73 0.05
N GLN A 61 1.33 -17.90 -0.75
CA GLN A 61 2.57 -18.57 -0.35
C GLN A 61 3.79 -17.66 -0.59
N GLY A 62 3.63 -16.37 -0.32
CA GLY A 62 4.69 -15.36 -0.46
C GLY A 62 4.89 -14.80 -1.87
N GLY A 63 4.17 -15.32 -2.87
CA GLY A 63 4.17 -14.81 -4.24
C GLY A 63 5.47 -15.05 -5.01
N ARG A 64 5.64 -14.34 -6.12
CA ARG A 64 6.79 -14.44 -7.04
C ARG A 64 7.44 -13.09 -7.27
N ARG A 65 8.29 -12.68 -6.32
CA ARG A 65 9.02 -11.41 -6.34
C ARG A 65 10.12 -11.42 -7.41
N SER A 66 10.21 -10.36 -8.21
CA SER A 66 11.22 -10.21 -9.26
C SER A 66 12.15 -9.04 -8.94
N ALA A 67 13.44 -9.33 -8.74
CA ALA A 67 14.45 -8.29 -8.54
C ALA A 67 14.50 -7.32 -9.74
N TRP A 68 14.36 -7.83 -10.96
CA TRP A 68 14.36 -7.00 -12.17
C TRP A 68 13.20 -6.00 -12.18
N VAL A 69 11.95 -6.46 -11.93
CA VAL A 69 10.78 -5.57 -11.89
C VAL A 69 10.92 -4.52 -10.79
N ARG A 70 11.41 -4.90 -9.61
CA ARG A 70 11.59 -3.98 -8.48
C ARG A 70 12.67 -2.92 -8.69
N ASN A 71 13.58 -3.13 -9.64
CA ASN A 71 14.67 -2.22 -10.00
C ASN A 71 14.40 -1.45 -11.31
N TRP A 72 13.18 -1.46 -11.85
CA TRP A 72 12.87 -0.66 -13.03
C TRP A 72 13.12 0.84 -12.80
N CYS A 73 13.73 1.49 -13.79
CA CYS A 73 14.04 2.93 -13.75
C CYS A 73 12.78 3.79 -13.54
N ALA A 74 11.62 3.33 -14.00
CA ALA A 74 10.33 3.98 -13.77
C ALA A 74 10.08 4.31 -12.29
N TRP A 75 10.47 3.44 -11.36
CA TRP A 75 10.28 3.67 -9.92
C TRP A 75 11.16 4.79 -9.37
N THR A 76 12.37 4.94 -9.93
CA THR A 76 13.29 6.04 -9.57
C THR A 76 12.70 7.38 -9.99
N HIS A 77 12.08 7.45 -11.17
CA HIS A 77 11.39 8.66 -11.63
C HIS A 77 10.16 9.01 -10.76
N ILE A 78 9.39 8.01 -10.30
CA ILE A 78 8.29 8.25 -9.35
C ILE A 78 8.84 8.77 -8.02
N ARG A 79 9.90 8.14 -7.48
CA ARG A 79 10.58 8.62 -6.27
C ARG A 79 11.01 10.08 -6.39
N ASP A 80 11.68 10.44 -7.48
CA ASP A 80 12.23 11.78 -7.69
C ASP A 80 11.17 12.84 -7.98
N TYR A 81 9.99 12.42 -8.44
CA TYR A 81 8.85 13.30 -8.62
C TYR A 81 8.24 13.78 -7.29
N PHE A 82 8.15 12.87 -6.33
CA PHE A 82 7.56 13.08 -4.99
C PHE A 82 8.59 13.23 -3.88
N PRO A 83 9.86 13.49 -4.18
CA PRO A 83 10.99 13.19 -3.30
C PRO A 83 10.76 12.10 -2.23
N ILE A 84 10.42 10.87 -2.62
CA ILE A 84 10.04 9.80 -1.68
C ILE A 84 11.26 9.32 -0.89
N SER A 85 11.13 9.23 0.44
CA SER A 85 12.20 8.73 1.32
C SER A 85 11.68 7.89 2.49
N ILE A 86 12.58 7.10 3.08
CA ILE A 86 12.37 6.32 4.29
C ILE A 86 13.25 6.89 5.40
N LEU A 87 12.64 7.24 6.53
CA LEU A 87 13.36 7.54 7.77
C LEU A 87 13.29 6.32 8.69
N LYS A 88 14.41 5.62 8.85
CA LYS A 88 14.56 4.51 9.80
C LYS A 88 14.86 5.06 11.19
N THR A 89 14.02 4.75 12.18
CA THR A 89 14.27 5.13 13.58
C THR A 89 15.04 4.08 14.37
N LYS A 90 14.94 2.79 13.99
CA LYS A 90 15.65 1.68 14.61
C LYS A 90 15.92 0.56 13.61
N ASP A 91 16.97 -0.23 13.87
CA ASP A 91 17.24 -1.43 13.09
C ASP A 91 16.19 -2.51 13.33
N LEU A 92 15.92 -3.28 12.28
CA LEU A 92 15.09 -4.47 12.31
C LEU A 92 16.01 -5.68 12.15
N SER A 93 16.04 -6.54 13.15
CA SER A 93 16.83 -7.78 13.12
C SER A 93 16.21 -8.78 12.12
N PRO A 94 17.00 -9.39 11.22
CA PRO A 94 16.52 -10.43 10.32
C PRO A 94 16.15 -11.74 11.04
N GLU A 95 16.37 -11.83 12.35
CA GLU A 95 16.00 -12.98 13.19
C GLU A 95 14.50 -12.99 13.54
N HIS A 96 13.78 -11.89 13.29
CA HIS A 96 12.37 -11.76 13.61
C HIS A 96 11.54 -11.47 12.36
N ASN A 97 10.26 -11.83 12.42
CA ASN A 97 9.26 -11.41 11.45
C ASN A 97 8.50 -10.18 11.99
N TYR A 98 8.04 -9.35 11.08
CA TYR A 98 7.43 -8.07 11.39
C TYR A 98 6.07 -7.93 10.72
N LEU A 99 5.12 -7.36 11.45
CA LEU A 99 3.87 -6.87 10.88
C LEU A 99 3.85 -5.35 11.04
N MET A 100 4.01 -4.66 9.92
CA MET A 100 4.06 -3.20 9.84
C MET A 100 2.68 -2.65 9.52
N GLY A 101 2.15 -1.79 10.38
CA GLY A 101 0.95 -1.02 10.03
C GLY A 101 1.37 0.30 9.38
N VAL A 102 0.99 0.47 8.11
CA VAL A 102 1.32 1.63 7.28
C VAL A 102 0.15 2.61 7.31
N HIS A 103 0.44 3.88 7.62
CA HIS A 103 -0.56 4.94 7.78
C HIS A 103 -0.07 6.25 7.15
N PRO A 104 -0.96 7.14 6.65
CA PRO A 104 -2.30 6.83 6.18
C PRO A 104 -2.27 6.07 4.84
N HIS A 105 -3.43 5.61 4.34
CA HIS A 105 -3.51 4.98 3.01
C HIS A 105 -3.24 5.93 1.84
N GLY A 106 -3.70 7.18 1.92
CA GLY A 106 -3.76 8.06 0.74
C GLY A 106 -4.70 7.53 -0.35
N ILE A 107 -4.67 8.10 -1.54
CA ILE A 107 -5.51 7.64 -2.67
C ILE A 107 -4.89 6.43 -3.38
N LEU A 108 -3.59 6.51 -3.70
CA LEU A 108 -2.84 5.48 -4.44
C LEU A 108 -1.65 4.89 -3.64
N THR A 109 -1.40 5.39 -2.43
CA THR A 109 -0.35 4.88 -1.52
C THR A 109 1.06 4.87 -2.16
N PHE A 110 1.47 5.99 -2.77
CA PHE A 110 2.73 6.10 -3.50
C PHE A 110 3.94 5.84 -2.60
N GLY A 111 3.93 6.35 -1.37
CA GLY A 111 4.99 6.16 -0.39
C GLY A 111 5.19 4.69 -0.06
N ALA A 112 4.14 4.00 0.42
CA ALA A 112 4.24 2.59 0.77
C ALA A 112 4.65 1.72 -0.42
N PHE A 113 4.10 1.99 -1.61
CA PHE A 113 4.47 1.26 -2.81
C PHE A 113 5.94 1.44 -3.17
N CYS A 114 6.40 2.69 -3.27
CA CYS A 114 7.78 2.97 -3.65
C CYS A 114 8.76 2.39 -2.62
N ASN A 115 8.43 2.53 -1.33
CA ASN A 115 9.27 2.11 -0.21
C ASN A 115 9.33 0.59 0.00
N PHE A 116 8.21 -0.12 -0.15
CA PHE A 116 8.13 -1.53 0.24
C PHE A 116 8.01 -2.48 -0.96
N CYS A 117 7.56 -2.01 -2.12
CA CYS A 117 7.43 -2.85 -3.31
C CYS A 117 8.60 -2.69 -4.29
N THR A 118 9.41 -1.64 -4.19
CA THR A 118 10.51 -1.37 -5.15
C THR A 118 11.85 -1.22 -4.43
N GLU A 119 12.93 -1.07 -5.19
CA GLU A 119 14.24 -0.68 -4.66
C GLU A 119 14.57 0.80 -4.87
N ALA A 120 13.60 1.61 -5.32
CA ALA A 120 13.85 3.02 -5.67
C ALA A 120 14.39 3.84 -4.48
N THR A 121 13.92 3.57 -3.27
CA THR A 121 14.42 4.20 -2.03
C THR A 121 15.50 3.39 -1.31
N GLY A 122 15.97 2.30 -1.93
CA GLY A 122 17.05 1.48 -1.40
C GLY A 122 16.67 0.70 -0.14
N PHE A 123 15.44 0.20 -0.04
CA PHE A 123 14.93 -0.52 1.14
C PHE A 123 15.92 -1.59 1.65
N SER A 124 16.46 -2.41 0.73
CA SER A 124 17.41 -3.48 1.07
C SER A 124 18.71 -2.99 1.74
N LYS A 125 19.11 -1.74 1.50
CA LYS A 125 20.26 -1.09 2.16
C LYS A 125 19.88 -0.52 3.52
N ILE A 126 18.66 0.00 3.65
CA ILE A 126 18.17 0.60 4.90
C ILE A 126 17.87 -0.48 5.95
N PHE A 127 17.28 -1.59 5.52
CA PHE A 127 16.93 -2.75 6.34
C PHE A 127 17.59 -4.03 5.78
N PRO A 128 18.90 -4.22 5.99
CA PRO A 128 19.61 -5.38 5.47
C PRO A 128 19.04 -6.68 6.05
N GLY A 129 18.84 -7.67 5.18
CA GLY A 129 18.27 -8.98 5.56
C GLY A 129 16.75 -8.99 5.75
N ILE A 130 16.06 -7.86 5.59
CA ILE A 130 14.60 -7.79 5.67
C ILE A 130 13.98 -7.89 4.27
N THR A 131 12.97 -8.76 4.12
CA THR A 131 12.19 -8.90 2.90
C THR A 131 10.81 -8.26 3.07
N PRO A 132 10.54 -7.11 2.40
CA PRO A 132 9.25 -6.44 2.52
C PRO A 132 8.20 -7.07 1.61
N HIS A 133 6.99 -7.19 2.14
CA HIS A 133 5.78 -7.62 1.44
C HIS A 133 4.65 -6.64 1.77
N LEU A 134 4.21 -5.84 0.79
CA LEU A 134 3.04 -5.00 0.98
C LEU A 134 1.77 -5.82 0.70
N ALA A 135 0.86 -5.87 1.65
CA ALA A 135 -0.38 -6.63 1.55
C ALA A 135 -1.50 -5.78 0.93
N THR A 136 -2.18 -6.32 -0.07
CA THR A 136 -3.34 -5.68 -0.71
C THR A 136 -4.53 -6.64 -0.85
N LEU A 137 -5.65 -6.13 -1.36
CA LEU A 137 -6.90 -6.86 -1.51
C LEU A 137 -6.71 -8.19 -2.27
N SER A 138 -7.13 -9.29 -1.66
CA SER A 138 -6.99 -10.66 -2.19
C SER A 138 -7.66 -10.86 -3.56
N TRP A 139 -8.68 -10.06 -3.87
CA TRP A 139 -9.40 -10.13 -5.14
C TRP A 139 -8.50 -9.86 -6.36
N PHE A 140 -7.50 -8.97 -6.24
CA PHE A 140 -6.56 -8.71 -7.34
C PHE A 140 -5.76 -9.94 -7.74
N PHE A 141 -5.55 -10.88 -6.82
CA PHE A 141 -4.79 -12.11 -7.08
C PHE A 141 -5.62 -13.18 -7.80
N LYS A 142 -6.92 -12.97 -7.99
CA LYS A 142 -7.79 -13.83 -8.81
C LYS A 142 -7.80 -13.44 -10.29
N ILE A 143 -7.26 -12.27 -10.62
CA ILE A 143 -7.30 -11.72 -11.98
C ILE A 143 -5.99 -12.05 -12.70
N PRO A 144 -6.04 -12.73 -13.86
CA PRO A 144 -4.86 -13.03 -14.65
C PRO A 144 -4.09 -11.76 -15.03
N PHE A 145 -2.77 -11.88 -15.15
CA PHE A 145 -1.80 -10.81 -15.39
C PHE A 145 -1.69 -9.76 -14.26
N ILE A 146 -2.79 -9.30 -13.66
CA ILE A 146 -2.76 -8.40 -12.49
C ILE A 146 -2.06 -9.09 -11.33
N ARG A 147 -2.41 -10.35 -11.04
CA ARG A 147 -1.78 -11.12 -9.96
C ARG A 147 -0.27 -11.24 -10.14
N ASP A 148 0.17 -11.50 -11.38
CA ASP A 148 1.59 -11.69 -11.71
C ASP A 148 2.34 -10.38 -11.59
N TYR A 149 1.74 -9.30 -12.09
CA TYR A 149 2.31 -7.97 -12.01
C TYR A 149 2.46 -7.49 -10.55
N LEU A 150 1.48 -7.77 -9.69
CA LEU A 150 1.55 -7.47 -8.26
C LEU A 150 2.64 -8.30 -7.56
N MET A 151 2.62 -9.62 -7.76
CA MET A 151 3.60 -10.53 -7.15
C MET A 151 5.03 -10.20 -7.57
N ALA A 152 5.26 -9.81 -8.83
CA ALA A 152 6.58 -9.40 -9.32
C ALA A 152 7.17 -8.23 -8.51
N LYS A 153 6.32 -7.36 -7.97
CA LYS A 153 6.69 -6.23 -7.11
C LYS A 153 6.81 -6.61 -5.63
N GLY A 154 6.61 -7.89 -5.27
CA GLY A 154 6.60 -8.37 -3.89
C GLY A 154 5.31 -8.09 -3.13
N VAL A 155 4.25 -7.64 -3.81
CA VAL A 155 2.93 -7.43 -3.21
C VAL A 155 2.28 -8.79 -2.93
N CYS A 156 1.68 -8.95 -1.75
CA CYS A 156 1.00 -10.17 -1.33
C CYS A 156 -0.48 -9.92 -1.02
N SER A 157 -1.23 -11.00 -0.84
CA SER A 157 -2.62 -10.94 -0.38
C SER A 157 -2.68 -10.56 1.10
N VAL A 158 -3.62 -9.70 1.47
CA VAL A 158 -3.97 -9.39 2.87
C VAL A 158 -4.84 -10.48 3.53
N SER A 159 -5.02 -11.62 2.85
CA SER A 159 -5.75 -12.77 3.42
C SER A 159 -4.96 -13.39 4.58
N GLN A 160 -5.69 -13.91 5.56
CA GLN A 160 -5.09 -14.56 6.71
C GLN A 160 -4.10 -15.69 6.31
N PRO A 161 -4.43 -16.62 5.38
CA PRO A 161 -3.50 -17.66 4.96
C PRO A 161 -2.17 -17.14 4.40
N ALA A 162 -2.21 -16.03 3.65
CA ALA A 162 -1.02 -15.44 3.04
C ALA A 162 -0.07 -14.85 4.09
N ILE A 163 -0.63 -14.11 5.05
CA ILE A 163 0.16 -13.52 6.15
C ILE A 163 0.64 -14.63 7.09
N ASP A 164 -0.19 -15.63 7.40
CA ASP A 164 0.19 -16.78 8.22
C ASP A 164 1.37 -17.53 7.59
N TYR A 165 1.34 -17.74 6.26
CA TYR A 165 2.45 -18.34 5.53
C TYR A 165 3.73 -17.52 5.68
N LEU A 166 3.68 -16.21 5.40
CA LEU A 166 4.84 -15.32 5.46
C LEU A 166 5.43 -15.21 6.88
N LEU A 167 4.60 -15.22 7.92
CA LEU A 167 5.07 -15.11 9.30
C LEU A 167 5.54 -16.46 9.89
N SER A 168 5.19 -17.59 9.26
CA SER A 168 5.59 -18.94 9.69
C SER A 168 6.75 -19.55 8.90
N HIS A 169 7.07 -19.03 7.71
CA HIS A 169 8.10 -19.59 6.84
C HIS A 169 9.30 -18.65 6.73
N GLY A 170 10.37 -18.99 7.45
CA GLY A 170 11.59 -18.20 7.52
C GLY A 170 11.50 -17.02 8.47
N THR A 171 12.58 -16.26 8.55
CA THR A 171 12.71 -15.04 9.36
C THR A 171 13.05 -13.84 8.47
N GLY A 172 12.94 -12.62 9.01
CA GLY A 172 13.24 -11.40 8.27
C GLY A 172 12.13 -10.96 7.32
N ASN A 173 10.95 -11.58 7.37
CA ASN A 173 9.79 -11.14 6.59
C ASN A 173 9.14 -9.93 7.25
N LEU A 174 8.89 -8.88 6.48
CA LEU A 174 8.16 -7.69 6.91
C LEU A 174 6.88 -7.55 6.10
N VAL A 175 5.74 -7.81 6.73
CA VAL A 175 4.43 -7.71 6.09
C VAL A 175 3.83 -6.34 6.41
N GLY A 176 3.82 -5.45 5.42
CA GLY A 176 3.19 -4.13 5.50
C GLY A 176 1.69 -4.21 5.20
N ILE A 177 0.85 -3.73 6.10
CA ILE A 177 -0.59 -3.64 5.91
C ILE A 177 -1.01 -2.19 6.05
N VAL A 178 -1.71 -1.67 5.05
CA VAL A 178 -2.33 -0.34 5.13
C VAL A 178 -3.64 -0.47 5.90
N ILE A 179 -3.60 -0.20 7.21
CA ILE A 179 -4.62 -0.69 8.16
C ILE A 179 -6.00 -0.08 7.92
N GLY A 180 -6.08 1.22 7.66
CA GLY A 180 -7.36 1.86 7.38
C GLY A 180 -7.96 1.47 6.04
N GLY A 181 -7.13 0.96 5.13
CA GLY A 181 -7.53 0.44 3.82
C GLY A 181 -8.39 1.43 3.04
N VAL A 182 -9.42 0.89 2.40
CA VAL A 182 -10.41 1.65 1.62
C VAL A 182 -11.10 2.76 2.43
N GLY A 183 -11.27 2.57 3.74
CA GLY A 183 -11.95 3.58 4.57
C GLY A 183 -11.15 4.88 4.65
N GLU A 184 -9.83 4.78 4.81
CA GLU A 184 -8.93 5.95 4.79
C GLU A 184 -8.79 6.52 3.36
N ALA A 185 -8.75 5.67 2.33
CA ALA A 185 -8.70 6.13 0.94
C ALA A 185 -9.93 6.98 0.53
N LEU A 186 -11.09 6.74 1.16
CA LEU A 186 -12.33 7.50 0.95
C LEU A 186 -12.34 8.85 1.69
N GLN A 187 -11.40 9.05 2.61
CA GLN A 187 -11.28 10.24 3.46
C GLN A 187 -9.87 10.84 3.38
N SER A 188 -9.15 10.57 2.28
CA SER A 188 -7.80 11.05 2.00
C SER A 188 -7.83 12.51 1.56
N ALA A 189 -8.18 13.39 2.50
CA ALA A 189 -8.15 14.83 2.31
C ALA A 189 -6.83 15.42 2.84
N PRO A 190 -6.25 16.42 2.15
CA PRO A 190 -5.05 17.10 2.62
C PRO A 190 -5.20 17.68 4.02
N ASN A 191 -4.11 17.71 4.79
CA ASN A 191 -4.06 18.23 6.17
C ASN A 191 -4.92 17.45 7.18
N THR A 192 -5.39 16.24 6.83
CA THR A 192 -6.10 15.37 7.78
C THR A 192 -5.16 14.34 8.39
N THR A 193 -5.27 14.16 9.70
CA THR A 193 -4.47 13.19 10.48
C THR A 193 -5.37 12.18 11.17
N THR A 194 -6.44 11.80 10.48
CA THR A 194 -7.45 10.87 10.98
C THR A 194 -7.19 9.49 10.38
N LEU A 195 -6.97 8.50 11.24
CA LEU A 195 -6.68 7.13 10.85
C LEU A 195 -7.80 6.21 11.30
N ILE A 196 -8.19 5.27 10.44
CA ILE A 196 -9.17 4.23 10.77
C ILE A 196 -8.41 3.05 11.37
N LEU A 197 -8.21 3.12 12.68
CA LEU A 197 -7.39 2.19 13.44
C LEU A 197 -8.08 1.68 14.71
N GLN A 198 -8.94 2.48 15.35
CA GLN A 198 -9.47 2.22 16.70
C GLN A 198 -10.09 0.81 16.84
N LYS A 199 -10.81 0.37 15.80
CA LYS A 199 -11.49 -0.92 15.76
C LYS A 199 -10.74 -1.99 14.96
N ARG A 200 -9.63 -1.65 14.29
CA ARG A 200 -8.90 -2.53 13.36
C ARG A 200 -7.84 -3.37 14.07
N LYS A 201 -8.26 -4.28 14.95
CA LYS A 201 -7.35 -5.05 15.82
C LYS A 201 -6.82 -6.37 15.21
N GLY A 202 -7.24 -6.69 13.99
CA GLY A 202 -6.92 -7.97 13.33
C GLY A 202 -5.42 -8.21 13.18
N PHE A 203 -4.67 -7.18 12.76
CA PHE A 203 -3.22 -7.29 12.58
C PHE A 203 -2.48 -7.55 13.91
N VAL A 204 -2.93 -6.96 15.01
CA VAL A 204 -2.35 -7.22 16.35
C VAL A 204 -2.58 -8.65 16.77
N ARG A 205 -3.79 -9.18 16.51
CA ARG A 205 -4.10 -10.60 16.77
C ARG A 205 -3.16 -11.52 16.00
N MET A 206 -2.96 -11.25 14.71
CA MET A 206 -2.05 -12.05 13.88
C MET A 206 -0.59 -11.96 14.35
N ALA A 207 -0.14 -10.75 14.70
CA ALA A 207 1.20 -10.55 15.24
C ALA A 207 1.43 -11.35 16.54
N LEU A 208 0.45 -11.37 17.45
CA LEU A 208 0.50 -12.22 18.65
C LEU A 208 0.53 -13.71 18.32
N GLN A 209 -0.28 -14.17 17.35
CA GLN A 209 -0.33 -15.59 16.97
C GLN A 209 1.01 -16.12 16.44
N HIS A 210 1.77 -15.26 15.77
CA HIS A 210 3.06 -15.63 15.17
C HIS A 210 4.27 -15.20 15.99
N GLY A 211 4.09 -14.36 17.03
CA GLY A 211 5.21 -13.70 17.71
C GLY A 211 5.93 -12.69 16.82
N ALA A 212 5.24 -12.15 15.81
CA ALA A 212 5.80 -11.14 14.92
C ALA A 212 5.77 -9.77 15.61
N HIS A 213 6.85 -9.00 15.46
CA HIS A 213 6.94 -7.68 16.07
C HIS A 213 6.07 -6.67 15.31
N LEU A 214 5.36 -5.81 16.03
CA LEU A 214 4.56 -4.75 15.40
C LEU A 214 5.44 -3.54 15.07
N VAL A 215 5.33 -3.01 13.86
CA VAL A 215 6.09 -1.81 13.47
C VAL A 215 5.11 -0.67 13.14
N PRO A 216 5.02 0.38 13.97
CA PRO A 216 4.24 1.56 13.66
C PRO A 216 4.95 2.34 12.56
N THR A 217 4.22 2.75 11.52
CA THR A 217 4.80 3.47 10.39
C THR A 217 3.85 4.56 9.92
N TYR A 218 4.35 5.78 9.80
CA TYR A 218 3.58 6.93 9.36
C TYR A 218 4.22 7.59 8.14
N THR A 219 3.43 7.94 7.14
CA THR A 219 3.88 8.55 5.89
C THR A 219 3.32 9.96 5.77
N PHE A 220 4.19 10.95 5.97
CA PHE A 220 3.87 12.36 5.78
C PHE A 220 3.83 12.70 4.28
N GLY A 221 2.91 13.57 3.86
CA GLY A 221 2.75 14.00 2.46
C GLY A 221 1.86 13.10 1.61
N GLU A 222 1.52 11.90 2.08
CA GLU A 222 0.75 10.90 1.31
C GLU A 222 -0.69 11.37 1.00
N THR A 223 -1.30 12.17 1.88
CA THR A 223 -2.66 12.69 1.71
C THR A 223 -2.71 14.00 0.93
N GLU A 224 -1.55 14.62 0.69
CA GLU A 224 -1.41 15.96 0.10
C GLU A 224 -1.19 15.90 -1.41
N VAL A 225 -0.81 14.74 -1.96
CA VAL A 225 -0.50 14.58 -3.39
C VAL A 225 -1.71 14.64 -4.32
N TYR A 226 -2.92 14.66 -3.77
CA TYR A 226 -4.17 14.85 -4.50
C TYR A 226 -5.18 15.59 -3.63
N ASP A 227 -6.06 16.35 -4.30
CA ASP A 227 -7.30 16.80 -3.69
C ASP A 227 -8.39 15.74 -3.92
N GLN A 228 -9.15 15.44 -2.88
CA GLN A 228 -10.28 14.50 -2.94
C GLN A 228 -11.60 15.22 -2.70
N VAL A 229 -12.60 14.90 -3.52
CA VAL A 229 -13.98 15.32 -3.27
C VAL A 229 -14.58 14.37 -2.23
N VAL A 230 -14.69 14.86 -0.99
CA VAL A 230 -15.33 14.13 0.11
C VAL A 230 -16.82 14.48 0.16
N PHE A 231 -17.66 13.46 -0.01
CA PHE A 231 -19.11 13.63 -0.02
C PHE A 231 -19.69 13.65 1.39
N HIS A 232 -20.58 14.60 1.67
CA HIS A 232 -21.33 14.63 2.93
C HIS A 232 -22.19 13.38 3.08
N LYS A 233 -22.32 12.84 4.31
CA LYS A 233 -23.02 11.57 4.58
C LYS A 233 -24.47 11.54 4.07
N ASP A 234 -25.13 12.70 4.07
CA ASP A 234 -26.52 12.82 3.63
C ASP A 234 -26.67 12.92 2.11
N SER A 235 -25.58 13.12 1.36
CA SER A 235 -25.61 13.29 -0.09
C SER A 235 -25.93 11.99 -0.82
N TYR A 236 -26.61 12.11 -1.97
CA TYR A 236 -26.85 10.97 -2.87
C TYR A 236 -25.56 10.29 -3.32
N MET A 237 -24.51 11.08 -3.56
CA MET A 237 -23.22 10.54 -4.00
C MET A 237 -22.53 9.71 -2.90
N TYR A 238 -22.62 10.13 -1.63
CA TYR A 238 -22.12 9.33 -0.51
C TYR A 238 -22.88 8.00 -0.37
N LYS A 239 -24.21 8.03 -0.52
CA LYS A 239 -25.05 6.83 -0.50
C LYS A 239 -24.70 5.87 -1.65
N PHE A 240 -24.52 6.42 -2.86
CA PHE A 240 -24.08 5.65 -4.03
C PHE A 240 -22.69 5.04 -3.81
N GLN A 241 -21.71 5.84 -3.39
CA GLN A 241 -20.34 5.37 -3.11
C GLN A 241 -20.33 4.27 -2.03
N SER A 242 -21.15 4.41 -0.98
CA SER A 242 -21.29 3.41 0.07
C SER A 242 -21.92 2.11 -0.43
N TYR A 243 -22.97 2.21 -1.26
CA TYR A 243 -23.60 1.06 -1.91
C TYR A 243 -22.64 0.36 -2.88
N PHE A 244 -21.98 1.11 -3.77
CA PHE A 244 -21.00 0.58 -4.71
C PHE A 244 -19.88 -0.16 -3.99
N ARG A 245 -19.33 0.42 -2.92
CA ARG A 245 -18.32 -0.24 -2.08
C ARG A 245 -18.83 -1.56 -1.51
N GLN A 246 -20.07 -1.62 -1.05
CA GLN A 246 -20.66 -2.83 -0.47
C GLN A 246 -20.86 -3.94 -1.51
N VAL A 247 -21.23 -3.59 -2.75
CA VAL A 247 -21.51 -4.55 -3.83
C VAL A 247 -20.24 -4.99 -4.54
N VAL A 248 -19.39 -4.04 -4.94
CA VAL A 248 -18.22 -4.30 -5.80
C VAL A 248 -16.98 -4.63 -4.97
N GLY A 249 -16.94 -4.24 -3.68
CA GLY A 249 -15.75 -4.38 -2.85
C GLY A 249 -14.61 -3.45 -3.26
N PHE A 250 -14.86 -2.55 -4.21
CA PHE A 250 -13.93 -1.53 -4.69
C PHE A 250 -14.51 -0.14 -4.39
N TYR A 251 -13.65 0.86 -4.28
CA TYR A 251 -14.08 2.22 -3.97
C TYR A 251 -14.10 3.10 -5.20
N PHE A 252 -15.11 3.95 -5.26
CA PHE A 252 -15.20 5.02 -6.23
C PHE A 252 -14.79 6.33 -5.55
N CYS A 253 -13.60 6.85 -5.84
CA CYS A 253 -13.16 8.17 -5.36
C CYS A 253 -13.14 9.15 -6.51
N ILE A 254 -13.66 10.36 -6.28
CA ILE A 254 -13.43 11.50 -7.17
C ILE A 254 -12.27 12.29 -6.57
N PHE A 255 -11.18 12.38 -7.31
CA PHE A 255 -9.98 13.10 -6.92
C PHE A 255 -9.36 13.78 -8.12
N TYR A 256 -8.57 14.80 -7.86
CA TYR A 256 -7.87 15.56 -8.87
C TYR A 256 -6.55 16.08 -8.32
N GLY A 257 -5.64 16.35 -9.23
CA GLY A 257 -4.42 17.08 -8.96
C GLY A 257 -4.20 18.06 -10.09
N ARG A 258 -3.02 18.00 -10.71
CA ARG A 258 -2.66 18.83 -11.86
C ARG A 258 -2.91 18.14 -13.20
N GLY A 259 -3.12 18.93 -14.23
CA GLY A 259 -3.14 18.48 -15.61
C GLY A 259 -1.78 18.60 -16.28
N PHE A 260 -1.73 18.27 -17.57
CA PHE A 260 -0.51 18.33 -18.38
C PHE A 260 -0.09 19.77 -18.74
N ARG A 261 -1.02 20.73 -18.65
CA ARG A 261 -0.75 22.16 -18.86
C ARG A 261 -0.60 22.85 -17.50
N GLN A 262 0.32 23.81 -17.41
CA GLN A 262 0.50 24.60 -16.19
C GLN A 262 -0.82 25.27 -15.76
N GLY A 263 -1.15 25.16 -14.47
CA GLY A 263 -2.39 25.69 -13.89
C GLY A 263 -3.66 24.91 -14.22
N SER A 264 -3.60 23.84 -15.02
CA SER A 264 -4.77 22.99 -15.29
C SER A 264 -5.00 21.95 -14.19
N ILE A 265 -6.26 21.58 -13.98
CA ILE A 265 -6.69 20.48 -13.12
C ILE A 265 -6.69 19.18 -13.92
N GLY A 266 -6.28 18.07 -13.32
CA GLY A 266 -6.23 16.78 -14.01
C GLY A 266 -5.96 15.61 -13.06
N LEU A 267 -5.45 14.50 -13.59
CA LEU A 267 -5.20 13.26 -12.83
C LEU A 267 -3.74 13.10 -12.40
N LEU A 268 -2.84 14.02 -12.76
CA LEU A 268 -1.46 13.95 -12.30
C LEU A 268 -1.39 14.43 -10.84
N PRO A 269 -0.63 13.74 -9.98
CA PRO A 269 -0.51 14.11 -8.58
C PRO A 269 0.27 15.42 -8.40
N TYR A 270 0.17 16.07 -7.26
CA TYR A 270 1.05 17.20 -6.90
C TYR A 270 2.47 16.68 -6.58
N PRO A 271 3.54 17.36 -7.03
CA PRO A 271 4.92 16.96 -6.78
C PRO A 271 5.36 17.38 -5.37
N LEU A 272 4.73 16.79 -4.36
CA LEU A 272 5.00 17.07 -2.95
C LEU A 272 5.87 15.95 -2.33
N PRO A 273 6.77 16.30 -1.38
CA PRO A 273 7.55 15.32 -0.65
C PRO A 273 6.69 14.27 0.05
N ILE A 274 7.06 12.99 -0.06
CA ILE A 274 6.45 11.90 0.72
C ILE A 274 7.53 11.25 1.59
N VAL A 275 7.36 11.28 2.90
CA VAL A 275 8.36 10.75 3.86
C VAL A 275 7.72 9.71 4.75
N THR A 276 8.16 8.45 4.61
CA THR A 276 7.73 7.35 5.47
C THR A 276 8.69 7.19 6.64
N VAL A 277 8.21 7.45 7.85
CA VAL A 277 8.93 7.19 9.09
C VAL A 277 8.59 5.79 9.59
N VAL A 278 9.60 4.92 9.65
CA VAL A 278 9.49 3.56 10.20
C VAL A 278 9.88 3.60 11.68
N GLY A 279 8.89 3.38 12.54
CA GLY A 279 9.03 3.42 14.00
C GLY A 279 9.76 2.21 14.59
N GLU A 280 10.04 2.31 15.88
CA GLU A 280 10.64 1.23 16.66
C GLU A 280 9.72 -0.01 16.72
N PRO A 281 10.24 -1.23 16.48
CA PRO A 281 9.45 -2.45 16.60
C PRO A 281 9.00 -2.68 18.05
N LEU A 282 7.72 -3.01 18.24
CA LEU A 282 7.18 -3.49 19.50
C LEU A 282 7.30 -5.03 19.53
N PRO A 283 8.10 -5.61 20.44
CA PRO A 283 8.17 -7.06 20.59
C PRO A 283 6.87 -7.63 21.16
N LEU A 284 6.41 -8.72 20.56
CA LEU A 284 5.19 -9.42 20.96
C LEU A 284 5.52 -10.89 21.29
N PRO A 285 4.93 -11.45 22.36
CA PRO A 285 5.02 -12.88 22.62
C PRO A 285 4.24 -13.67 21.57
N LYS A 286 4.67 -14.90 21.29
CA LYS A 286 3.91 -15.85 20.46
C LYS A 286 2.84 -16.54 21.30
N ILE A 287 1.57 -16.34 20.95
CA ILE A 287 0.41 -16.87 21.68
C ILE A 287 -0.63 -17.33 20.65
N GLU A 288 -0.82 -18.64 20.53
CA GLU A 288 -1.68 -19.26 19.50
C GLU A 288 -3.13 -18.76 19.53
N LYS A 289 -3.69 -18.55 20.72
CA LYS A 289 -5.07 -18.09 20.95
C LYS A 289 -5.07 -16.88 21.90
N PRO A 290 -4.70 -15.68 21.41
CA PRO A 290 -4.61 -14.51 22.26
C PRO A 290 -6.01 -14.07 22.71
N SER A 291 -6.17 -13.74 23.99
CA SER A 291 -7.42 -13.21 24.52
C SER A 291 -7.73 -11.83 23.95
N GLN A 292 -9.00 -11.42 23.94
CA GLN A 292 -9.38 -10.09 23.45
C GLN A 292 -8.74 -8.96 24.29
N GLU A 293 -8.60 -9.15 25.61
CA GLU A 293 -7.92 -8.21 26.50
C GLU A 293 -6.46 -8.02 26.13
N MET A 294 -5.78 -9.10 25.74
CA MET A 294 -4.39 -9.04 25.31
C MET A 294 -4.24 -8.32 23.97
N VAL A 295 -5.10 -8.64 23.00
CA VAL A 295 -5.17 -7.92 21.73
C VAL A 295 -5.40 -6.42 21.98
N ASP A 296 -6.30 -6.07 22.88
CA ASP A 296 -6.62 -4.68 23.23
C ASP A 296 -5.44 -3.96 23.88
N LYS A 297 -4.75 -4.63 24.80
CA LYS A 297 -3.53 -4.12 25.44
C LYS A 297 -2.45 -3.79 24.40
N TYR A 298 -2.10 -4.74 23.53
CA TYR A 298 -1.05 -4.52 22.52
C TYR A 298 -1.49 -3.53 21.44
N HIS A 299 -2.77 -3.49 21.10
CA HIS A 299 -3.31 -2.47 20.20
C HIS A 299 -3.19 -1.07 20.79
N ALA A 300 -3.50 -0.88 22.08
CA ALA A 300 -3.31 0.40 22.76
C ALA A 300 -1.82 0.82 22.81
N LEU A 301 -0.91 -0.13 23.05
CA LEU A 301 0.54 0.13 22.97
C LEU A 301 0.97 0.54 21.57
N TYR A 302 0.48 -0.13 20.53
CA TYR A 302 0.75 0.21 19.14
C TYR A 302 0.26 1.62 18.80
N MET A 303 -0.98 1.96 19.17
CA MET A 303 -1.54 3.29 18.95
C MET A 303 -0.74 4.38 19.66
N LYS A 304 -0.33 4.15 20.92
CA LYS A 304 0.53 5.07 21.68
C LYS A 304 1.89 5.25 21.00
N ALA A 305 2.49 4.18 20.50
CA ALA A 305 3.75 4.24 19.78
C ALA A 305 3.61 5.02 18.46
N LEU A 306 2.52 4.82 17.73
CA LEU A 306 2.21 5.56 16.50
C LEU A 306 1.97 7.06 16.76
N THR A 307 1.22 7.41 17.79
CA THR A 307 1.03 8.82 18.21
C THR A 307 2.35 9.47 18.57
N LYS A 308 3.19 8.78 19.37
CA LYS A 308 4.53 9.27 19.72
C LYS A 308 5.38 9.50 18.47
N LEU A 309 5.40 8.54 17.55
CA LEU A 309 6.14 8.65 16.29
C LEU A 309 5.67 9.85 15.47
N PHE A 310 4.35 10.03 15.34
CA PHE A 310 3.78 11.18 14.65
C PHE A 310 4.21 12.50 15.33
N ASP A 311 4.01 12.63 16.64
CA ASP A 311 4.31 13.85 17.39
C ASP A 311 5.79 14.26 17.32
N GLN A 312 6.70 13.28 17.28
CA GLN A 312 8.14 13.54 17.17
C GLN A 312 8.57 14.12 15.82
N HIS A 313 7.81 13.87 14.74
CA HIS A 313 8.21 14.20 13.38
C HIS A 313 7.29 15.21 12.68
N LYS A 314 6.09 15.45 13.20
CA LYS A 314 5.04 16.22 12.51
C LYS A 314 5.47 17.65 12.12
N THR A 315 6.18 18.36 12.99
CA THR A 315 6.61 19.74 12.73
C THR A 315 7.69 19.83 11.65
N GLN A 316 8.59 18.85 11.60
CA GLN A 316 9.61 18.73 10.56
C GLN A 316 8.99 18.56 9.17
N TYR A 317 7.81 17.95 9.08
CA TYR A 317 7.12 17.64 7.83
C TYR A 317 5.87 18.49 7.59
N GLY A 318 5.80 19.68 8.20
CA GLY A 318 4.84 20.73 7.85
C GLY A 318 3.51 20.69 8.61
N CYS A 319 3.30 19.75 9.53
CA CYS A 319 2.13 19.76 10.40
C CYS A 319 2.34 20.73 11.59
N PRO A 320 1.33 21.52 11.99
CA PRO A 320 1.38 22.34 13.19
C PRO A 320 1.63 21.52 14.46
N GLU A 321 2.29 22.12 15.46
CA GLU A 321 2.53 21.48 16.76
C GLU A 321 1.23 21.07 17.48
N THR A 322 0.15 21.84 17.26
CA THR A 322 -1.18 21.59 17.81
C THR A 322 -1.92 20.46 17.10
N GLN A 323 -1.47 20.03 15.91
CA GLN A 323 -2.11 18.95 15.16
C GLN A 323 -1.93 17.62 15.89
N LYS A 324 -3.02 16.87 16.02
CA LYS A 324 -3.05 15.57 16.70
C LYS A 324 -3.45 14.46 15.75
N LEU A 325 -2.93 13.28 16.01
CA LEU A 325 -3.39 12.06 15.35
C LEU A 325 -4.72 11.61 15.97
N LEU A 326 -5.74 11.43 15.14
CA LEU A 326 -7.07 11.01 15.57
C LEU A 326 -7.32 9.59 15.09
N PHE A 327 -7.92 8.75 15.95
CA PHE A 327 -8.22 7.36 15.63
C PHE A 327 -9.73 7.13 15.58
N LEU A 328 -10.20 6.57 14.46
CA LEU A 328 -11.61 6.19 14.20
C LEU A 328 -11.82 4.67 14.21
#